data_AF-A0A0F8S6A4-F1
#
_entry.id   AF-A0A0F8S6A4-F1
#
_cell.length_a   1.000
_cell.length_b   1.000
_cell.length_c   1.000
_cell.angle_alpha   90.00
_cell.angle_beta   90.00
_cell.angle_gamma   90.00
#
_symmetry.space_group_name_H-M   'P 1'
#
loop_
_entity.id
_entity.type
_entity.pdbx_description
1 polymer ?
#
loop_
_entity_poly.entity_id
_entity_poly.type
_entity_poly.pdbx_seq_one_letter_code
_entity_poly.pdbx_strand_id
1 'polypeptide(L)'
;MKRRIYFRSEEKTIMNISIRLEEEKDFKIVEYMTREAFWDLYKPGCDEHLVLHKIRKVPVFVKELDFVACDEDTIVGNIIYSRAKVLNEENQIAGGHPTLKDGVCFGPPARLFW
;
A
#
# COMPACT_ATOMS: atom_id res chain seq x y z
N MET A 1 -20.05 -3.54 30.94
CA MET A 1 -21.29 -4.03 30.32
C MET A 1 -20.96 -4.59 28.93
N LYS A 2 -20.61 -5.88 28.83
CA LYS A 2 -20.21 -6.54 27.57
C LYS A 2 -21.47 -7.02 26.84
N ARG A 3 -21.87 -6.35 25.76
CA ARG A 3 -22.90 -6.91 24.86
C ARG A 3 -22.25 -7.95 23.96
N ARG A 4 -22.60 -9.19 24.22
CA ARG A 4 -22.22 -10.39 23.48
C ARG A 4 -23.10 -10.44 22.23
N ILE A 5 -22.49 -10.23 21.08
CA ILE A 5 -23.16 -10.20 19.79
C ILE A 5 -23.26 -11.66 19.31
N TYR A 6 -24.49 -12.10 19.03
CA TYR A 6 -24.77 -13.42 18.46
C TYR A 6 -24.18 -13.47 17.04
N PHE A 7 -23.37 -14.50 16.75
CA PHE A 7 -23.03 -14.86 15.38
C PHE A 7 -24.31 -15.36 14.70
N ARG A 8 -24.93 -14.49 13.89
CA ARG A 8 -25.98 -14.88 12.96
C ARG A 8 -25.28 -15.44 11.71
N SER A 9 -25.67 -16.64 11.30
CA SER A 9 -25.29 -17.19 10.00
C SER A 9 -25.96 -16.34 8.93
N GLU A 10 -25.22 -15.44 8.28
CA GLU A 10 -25.70 -14.67 7.13
C GLU A 10 -24.71 -14.83 5.97
N GLU A 11 -25.26 -14.79 4.76
CA GLU A 11 -24.65 -15.16 3.48
C GLU A 11 -23.18 -14.76 3.31
N LYS A 12 -22.40 -15.61 2.62
CA LYS A 12 -21.18 -15.17 1.96
C LYS A 12 -21.58 -14.12 0.91
N THR A 13 -21.63 -12.85 1.30
CA THR A 13 -21.53 -11.74 0.37
C THR A 13 -20.20 -11.94 -0.36
N ILE A 14 -20.25 -12.32 -1.63
CA ILE A 14 -19.07 -12.39 -2.47
C ILE A 14 -18.61 -10.94 -2.62
N MET A 15 -17.65 -10.51 -1.77
CA MET A 15 -17.01 -9.19 -1.91
C MET A 15 -16.34 -9.17 -3.28
N ASN A 16 -16.89 -8.38 -4.19
CA ASN A 16 -16.42 -8.30 -5.55
C ASN A 16 -15.34 -7.23 -5.65
N ILE A 17 -14.15 -7.56 -5.15
CA ILE A 17 -13.01 -6.65 -5.20
C ILE A 17 -12.43 -6.62 -6.62
N SER A 18 -12.41 -5.43 -7.21
CA SER A 18 -11.69 -5.17 -8.45
C SER A 18 -10.31 -4.57 -8.17
N ILE A 19 -9.33 -4.85 -9.02
CA ILE A 19 -7.98 -4.29 -8.93
C ILE A 19 -7.69 -3.57 -10.23
N ARG A 20 -7.21 -2.33 -10.13
CA ARG A 20 -6.83 -1.51 -11.28
C ARG A 20 -5.63 -0.63 -10.95
N LEU A 21 -5.00 -0.08 -11.98
CA LEU A 21 -3.96 0.94 -11.77
C LEU A 21 -4.56 2.18 -11.10
N GLU A 22 -3.79 2.79 -10.22
CA GLU A 22 -4.11 4.09 -9.63
C GLU A 22 -4.06 5.19 -10.71
N GLU A 23 -5.02 6.11 -10.66
CA GLU A 23 -5.02 7.32 -11.47
C GLU A 23 -4.83 8.56 -10.59
N GLU A 24 -4.37 9.68 -11.18
CA GLU A 24 -4.12 10.92 -10.41
C GLU A 24 -5.34 11.44 -9.64
N LYS A 25 -6.55 11.14 -10.13
CA LYS A 25 -7.81 11.48 -9.46
C LYS A 25 -7.99 10.74 -8.12
N ASP A 26 -7.34 9.60 -7.95
CA ASP A 26 -7.44 8.74 -6.77
C ASP A 26 -6.47 9.16 -5.66
N PHE A 27 -5.41 9.92 -5.98
CA PHE A 27 -4.30 10.22 -5.06
C PHE A 27 -4.76 10.75 -3.70
N LYS A 28 -5.71 11.69 -3.70
CA LYS A 28 -6.23 12.29 -2.47
C LYS A 28 -7.03 11.29 -1.64
N ILE A 29 -7.82 10.43 -2.29
CA ILE A 29 -8.62 9.39 -1.64
C ILE A 29 -7.70 8.35 -1.01
N VAL A 30 -6.68 7.92 -1.76
CA VAL A 30 -5.69 6.95 -1.30
C VAL A 30 -4.82 7.51 -0.17
N GLU A 31 -4.35 8.76 -0.26
CA GLU A 31 -3.62 9.41 0.84
C GLU A 31 -4.47 9.51 2.11
N TYR A 32 -5.76 9.85 1.98
CA TYR A 32 -6.68 9.89 3.11
C TYR A 32 -6.88 8.49 3.71
N MET A 33 -7.17 7.48 2.88
CA MET A 33 -7.33 6.09 3.31
C MET A 33 -6.08 5.57 4.02
N THR A 34 -4.89 5.82 3.47
CA THR A 34 -3.62 5.46 4.10
C THR A 34 -3.44 6.20 5.43
N ARG A 35 -3.84 7.48 5.53
CA ARG A 35 -3.81 8.21 6.82
C ARG A 35 -4.65 7.47 7.86
N GLU A 36 -5.91 7.15 7.55
CA GLU A 36 -6.83 6.49 8.47
C GLU A 36 -6.39 5.07 8.84
N ALA A 37 -5.79 4.34 7.89
CA ALA A 37 -5.28 2.99 8.10
C ALA A 37 -4.14 2.94 9.15
N PHE A 38 -3.32 3.99 9.21
CA PHE A 38 -2.12 4.06 10.05
C PHE A 38 -2.21 5.07 11.21
N TRP A 39 -3.33 5.78 11.35
CA TRP A 39 -3.51 6.80 12.39
C TRP A 39 -3.38 6.20 13.79
N ASP A 40 -2.49 6.77 14.60
CA ASP A 40 -2.21 6.36 15.98
C ASP A 40 -1.83 4.87 16.14
N LEU A 41 -1.42 4.20 15.05
CA LEU A 41 -1.07 2.77 15.10
C LEU A 41 0.33 2.53 15.67
N TYR A 42 1.32 3.30 15.20
CA TYR A 42 2.72 3.16 15.63
C TYR A 42 3.21 4.33 16.49
N LYS A 43 2.59 5.49 16.34
CA LYS A 43 2.92 6.74 17.03
C LYS A 43 1.74 7.70 16.97
N PRO A 44 1.68 8.76 17.79
CA PRO A 44 0.70 9.83 17.63
C PRO A 44 0.70 10.39 16.19
N GLY A 45 -0.45 10.36 15.53
CA GLY A 45 -0.62 10.69 14.12
C GLY A 45 -0.19 9.56 13.16
N CYS A 46 0.25 9.93 11.97
CA CYS A 46 0.68 9.02 10.90
C CYS A 46 1.55 9.81 9.92
N ASP A 47 2.57 9.18 9.32
CA ASP A 47 3.40 9.78 8.25
C ASP A 47 3.26 9.04 6.92
N GLU A 48 2.65 7.86 6.92
CA GLU A 48 2.58 6.93 5.80
C GLU A 48 1.90 7.57 4.57
N HIS A 49 0.86 8.38 4.81
CA HIS A 49 0.20 9.15 3.76
C HIS A 49 1.14 10.20 3.12
N LEU A 50 2.02 10.83 3.90
CA LEU A 50 3.02 11.79 3.41
C LEU A 50 4.14 11.08 2.66
N VAL A 51 4.57 9.89 3.12
CA VAL A 51 5.55 9.06 2.42
C VAL A 51 5.02 8.65 1.06
N LEU A 52 3.76 8.20 0.99
CA LEU A 52 3.08 7.86 -0.25
C LEU A 52 3.07 9.03 -1.25
N HIS A 53 2.68 10.23 -0.79
CA HIS A 53 2.72 11.45 -1.59
C HIS A 53 4.11 11.76 -2.17
N LYS A 54 5.16 11.55 -1.36
CA LYS A 54 6.55 11.81 -1.77
C LYS A 54 7.08 10.76 -2.73
N ILE A 55 6.75 9.47 -2.51
CA ILE A 55 7.24 8.37 -3.37
C ILE A 55 6.77 8.56 -4.81
N ARG A 56 5.52 8.97 -5.06
CA ARG A 56 5.03 9.21 -6.43
C ARG A 56 5.85 10.22 -7.24
N LYS A 57 6.65 11.06 -6.57
CA LYS A 57 7.46 12.12 -7.18
C LYS A 57 8.92 11.73 -7.41
N VAL A 58 9.38 10.59 -6.90
CA VAL A 58 10.79 10.18 -7.05
C VAL A 58 10.99 9.29 -8.29
N PRO A 59 12.15 9.36 -8.99
CA PRO A 59 12.39 8.60 -10.22
C PRO A 59 12.37 7.07 -10.08
N VAL A 60 12.52 6.57 -8.85
CA VAL A 60 12.53 5.13 -8.56
C VAL A 60 11.14 4.54 -8.42
N PHE A 61 10.08 5.36 -8.39
CA PHE A 61 8.70 4.90 -8.37
C PHE A 61 8.32 4.16 -9.66
N VAL A 62 7.54 3.09 -9.52
CA VAL A 62 7.11 2.22 -10.64
C VAL A 62 5.60 2.37 -10.83
N LYS A 63 5.20 3.32 -11.67
CA LYS A 63 3.80 3.67 -11.93
C LYS A 63 3.01 2.49 -12.50
N GLU A 64 3.66 1.63 -13.27
CA GLU A 64 3.07 0.44 -13.89
C GLU A 64 2.69 -0.65 -12.86
N LEU A 65 3.13 -0.49 -11.60
CA LEU A 65 2.79 -1.37 -10.49
C LEU A 65 1.99 -0.66 -9.39
N ASP A 66 1.54 0.57 -9.60
CA ASP A 66 0.71 1.28 -8.62
C ASP A 66 -0.76 0.85 -8.76
N PHE A 67 -1.23 0.04 -7.82
CA PHE A 67 -2.57 -0.55 -7.88
C PHE A 67 -3.45 -0.10 -6.71
N VAL A 68 -4.74 0.01 -7.00
CA VAL A 68 -5.80 0.17 -6.01
C VAL A 68 -6.73 -1.04 -6.04
N ALA A 69 -7.20 -1.43 -4.85
CA ALA A 69 -8.30 -2.38 -4.69
C ALA A 69 -9.59 -1.59 -4.47
N CYS A 70 -10.62 -1.88 -5.27
CA CYS A 70 -11.92 -1.23 -5.17
C CYS A 70 -12.99 -2.25 -4.80
N ASP A 71 -13.77 -1.94 -3.76
CA ASP A 71 -15.05 -2.57 -3.47
C ASP A 71 -16.15 -1.67 -4.05
N GLU A 72 -16.79 -2.14 -5.13
CA GLU A 72 -17.64 -1.29 -5.98
C GLU A 72 -16.88 -0.02 -6.42
N ASP A 73 -17.38 1.16 -6.04
CA ASP A 73 -16.79 2.47 -6.35
C ASP A 73 -15.86 2.99 -5.24
N THR A 74 -15.66 2.22 -4.17
CA THR A 74 -14.87 2.63 -3.00
C THR A 74 -13.48 2.02 -3.06
N ILE A 75 -12.44 2.87 -3.00
CA ILE A 75 -11.07 2.39 -2.84
C ILE A 75 -10.87 1.92 -1.40
N VAL A 76 -10.49 0.65 -1.24
CA VAL A 76 -10.31 -0.02 0.05
C VAL A 76 -8.86 -0.47 0.30
N GLY A 77 -7.98 -0.32 -0.69
CA GLY A 77 -6.56 -0.61 -0.55
C GLY A 77 -5.72 0.00 -1.65
N ASN A 78 -4.44 0.21 -1.36
CA ASN A 78 -3.44 0.65 -2.32
C ASN A 78 -2.13 -0.11 -2.08
N ILE A 79 -1.40 -0.37 -3.16
CA ILE A 79 -0.05 -0.92 -3.13
C ILE A 79 0.80 -0.19 -4.16
N ILE A 80 1.93 0.33 -3.69
CA ILE A 80 2.92 1.04 -4.50
C ILE A 80 4.26 0.33 -4.48
N TYR A 81 5.07 0.62 -5.50
CA TYR A 81 6.37 0.00 -5.67
C TYR A 81 7.45 1.02 -6.03
N SER A 82 8.66 0.77 -5.52
CA SER A 82 9.86 1.51 -5.89
C SER A 82 11.00 0.54 -6.23
N ARG A 83 11.83 0.94 -7.18
CA ARG A 83 13.14 0.32 -7.43
C ARG A 83 14.10 0.64 -6.28
N ALA A 84 14.84 -0.36 -5.83
CA ALA A 84 15.86 -0.24 -4.81
C ALA A 84 17.13 -0.96 -5.24
N LYS A 85 18.28 -0.49 -4.75
CA LYS A 85 19.58 -1.12 -4.97
C LYS A 85 20.19 -1.44 -3.61
N VAL A 86 20.67 -2.67 -3.47
CA VAL A 86 21.45 -3.07 -2.29
C VAL A 86 22.91 -2.84 -2.62
N LEU A 87 23.61 -2.13 -1.74
CA LEU A 87 25.03 -1.85 -1.87
C LEU A 87 25.80 -2.61 -0.79
N ASN A 88 26.99 -3.11 -1.12
CA ASN A 88 27.92 -3.68 -0.14
C ASN A 88 28.68 -2.56 0.59
N GLU A 89 29.56 -2.94 1.52
CA GLU A 89 30.40 -2.01 2.29
C GLU A 89 31.33 -1.16 1.41
N GLU A 90 31.64 -1.64 0.20
CA GLU A 90 32.46 -0.95 -0.80
C GLU A 90 31.63 -0.09 -1.78
N ASN A 91 30.33 0.11 -1.49
CA ASN A 91 29.39 0.88 -2.31
C ASN A 91 29.16 0.30 -3.72
N GLN A 92 29.45 -0.99 -3.90
CA GLN A 92 29.17 -1.76 -5.11
C GLN A 92 27.80 -2.42 -4.99
N ILE A 93 27.11 -2.62 -6.11
CA ILE A 93 25.83 -3.33 -6.10
C ILE A 93 26.06 -4.75 -5.58
N ALA A 94 25.44 -5.06 -4.43
CA ALA A 94 25.53 -6.36 -3.79
C ALA A 94 24.77 -7.38 -4.65
N GLY A 95 25.51 -8.37 -5.17
CA GLY A 95 24.94 -9.45 -5.98
C GLY A 95 25.69 -9.63 -7.30
N GLY A 96 26.62 -10.58 -7.32
CA GLY A 96 27.23 -11.06 -8.56
C GLY A 96 26.24 -11.77 -9.50
N HIS A 97 24.97 -11.93 -9.11
CA HIS A 97 23.93 -12.52 -9.92
C HIS A 97 23.19 -11.43 -10.74
N PRO A 98 23.11 -11.54 -12.08
CA PRO A 98 22.57 -10.50 -12.97
C PRO A 98 21.15 -9.99 -12.64
N THR A 99 20.36 -10.77 -11.91
CA THR A 99 18.95 -10.48 -11.59
C THR A 99 18.73 -9.66 -10.31
N LEU A 100 19.76 -9.42 -9.50
CA LEU A 100 19.67 -8.69 -8.21
C LEU A 100 20.04 -7.21 -8.32
N LYS A 101 19.98 -6.64 -9.54
CA LYS A 101 20.42 -5.25 -9.78
C LYS A 101 19.37 -4.19 -9.43
N ASP A 102 18.09 -4.55 -9.46
CA ASP A 102 16.96 -3.69 -9.12
C ASP A 102 15.94 -4.48 -8.31
N GLY A 103 15.92 -4.28 -6.99
CA GLY A 103 14.91 -4.84 -6.09
C GLY A 103 13.62 -4.02 -6.16
N VAL A 104 12.49 -4.68 -5.94
CA VAL A 104 11.17 -4.04 -5.90
C VAL A 104 10.70 -4.04 -4.45
N CYS A 105 10.51 -2.84 -3.87
CA CYS A 105 10.02 -2.68 -2.50
C CYS A 105 8.52 -2.38 -2.53
N PHE A 106 7.77 -3.01 -1.63
CA PHE A 106 6.34 -2.80 -1.46
C PHE A 106 6.11 -1.69 -0.42
N GLY A 107 5.27 -0.71 -0.76
CA GLY A 107 4.77 0.25 0.23
C GLY A 107 3.89 -0.42 1.28
N PRO A 108 3.60 0.28 2.40
CA PRO A 108 2.75 -0.28 3.44
C PRO A 108 1.36 -0.60 2.86
N PRO A 109 0.88 -1.85 2.93
CA PRO A 109 -0.47 -2.18 2.52
C PRO A 109 -1.43 -1.41 3.43
N ALA A 110 -2.20 -0.49 2.87
CA ALA A 110 -3.29 0.14 3.60
C ALA A 110 -4.27 -0.95 4.02
N ARG A 111 -4.40 -1.13 5.34
CA ARG A 111 -5.29 -1.99 6.12
C ARG A 111 -6.41 -2.69 5.31
N LEU A 112 -6.08 -3.80 4.67
CA LEU A 112 -7.05 -4.82 4.25
C LEU A 112 -7.35 -5.71 5.47
N PHE A 113 -8.42 -5.36 6.19
CA PHE A 113 -9.11 -6.14 7.24
C PHE A 113 -8.23 -7.05 8.14
N TRP A 114 -7.93 -6.55 9.35
CA TRP A 114 -7.76 -7.35 10.57
C TRP A 114 -8.74 -6.84 11.63
#